data_AF-A0A5K7YSU0-F1
#
_entry.id   AF-A0A5K7YSU0-F1
#
_cell.length_a   1.000
_cell.length_b   1.000
_cell.length_c   1.000
_cell.angle_alpha   90.00
_cell.angle_beta   90.00
_cell.angle_gamma   90.00
#
_symmetry.space_group_name_H-M   'P 1'
#
loop_
_entity.id
_entity.type
_entity.pdbx_description
1 polymer ?
#
loop_
_entity_poly.entity_id
_entity_poly.type
_entity_poly.pdbx_seq_one_letter_code
_entity_poly.pdbx_strand_id
1 'polypeptide(L)'
;MHLKFDGDASDSSENGIHGVVHGATLTDDRLGNRDSAYAFDGDWDYIEAGTVSDFNCIHNGADFTISVWVKHDTTDGSSGILGNTIGGDRRGFLLGVNGRNVSFSVGRTTPYPVMGKNWENVFAEGLNWNHIAIKYNSIVGQYNVYVNGDNVNEPVSPINPHQDGDAFYTLKIGTSKIVPSYGWATADIDDLQVYSRALSDAEIQEIYQPSTDSDNDGLPDVYEQSICTNPLDADTDNDGILDGMGDEDQDGVLGLADDETHPCFADTDNDGILDGTKSGLTADDIGPDTDPVVFIPDANPTTTTNPLLTDTDGDGIPDGDEDFNHNGLVDEGEGDPNKKQAVALPFIPLLLFGD
;
A
#
# COMPACT_ATOMS: atom_id res chain seq x y z
N MET A 1 -4.17 18.11 5.57
CA MET A 1 -3.58 17.77 4.26
C MET A 1 -3.41 16.27 4.20
N HIS A 2 -3.76 15.67 3.08
CA HIS A 2 -3.57 14.25 2.80
C HIS A 2 -3.15 14.10 1.34
N LEU A 3 -1.87 13.78 1.11
CA LEU A 3 -1.36 13.42 -0.20
C LEU A 3 -1.30 11.90 -0.26
N LYS A 4 -2.25 11.29 -0.97
CA LYS A 4 -2.31 9.82 -1.12
C LYS A 4 -1.17 9.30 -1.98
N PHE A 5 -0.88 10.02 -3.06
CA PHE A 5 0.08 9.67 -4.12
C PHE A 5 -0.39 8.67 -5.18
N ASP A 6 -1.71 8.44 -5.26
CA ASP A 6 -2.42 7.67 -6.31
C ASP A 6 -2.34 8.35 -7.71
N GLY A 7 -1.18 8.31 -8.35
CA GLY A 7 -0.91 8.84 -9.69
C GLY A 7 -0.55 10.32 -9.76
N ASP A 8 -0.77 11.11 -8.70
CA ASP A 8 -0.38 12.52 -8.64
C ASP A 8 -0.05 13.00 -7.21
N ALA A 9 0.36 14.26 -7.06
CA ALA A 9 0.63 14.88 -5.75
C ALA A 9 -0.54 15.75 -5.26
N SER A 10 -1.79 15.39 -5.55
CA SER A 10 -2.97 16.15 -5.14
C SER A 10 -3.35 15.93 -3.67
N ASP A 11 -3.80 17.00 -3.00
CA ASP A 11 -4.40 16.90 -1.66
C ASP A 11 -5.84 16.42 -1.77
N SER A 12 -6.13 15.25 -1.20
CA SER A 12 -7.46 14.64 -1.12
C SER A 12 -8.31 15.23 0.01
N SER A 13 -7.70 16.02 0.90
CA SER A 13 -8.43 16.69 1.99
C SER A 13 -9.12 17.98 1.53
N GLU A 14 -10.06 18.47 2.34
CA GLU A 14 -10.79 19.73 2.07
C GLU A 14 -9.89 20.99 2.07
N ASN A 15 -8.60 20.86 2.40
CA ASN A 15 -7.68 22.00 2.49
C ASN A 15 -7.09 22.42 1.14
N GLY A 16 -7.07 21.53 0.14
CA GLY A 16 -6.59 21.84 -1.22
C GLY A 16 -5.11 22.22 -1.31
N ILE A 17 -4.27 21.65 -0.42
CA ILE A 17 -2.82 21.89 -0.37
C ILE A 17 -2.10 20.94 -1.35
N HIS A 18 -2.32 21.14 -2.65
CA HIS A 18 -1.70 20.30 -3.67
C HIS A 18 -0.17 20.45 -3.71
N GLY A 19 0.52 19.35 -3.96
CA GLY A 19 1.95 19.27 -4.19
C GLY A 19 2.33 19.62 -5.63
N VAL A 20 3.53 20.19 -5.79
CA VAL A 20 4.19 20.40 -7.08
C VAL A 20 5.43 19.53 -7.11
N VAL A 21 5.48 18.60 -8.05
CA VAL A 21 6.57 17.62 -8.19
C VAL A 21 7.76 18.24 -8.91
N HIS A 22 8.96 18.06 -8.34
CA HIS A 22 10.23 18.42 -8.94
C HIS A 22 11.16 17.20 -8.93
N GLY A 23 11.35 16.57 -10.10
CA GLY A 23 12.32 15.49 -10.30
C GLY A 23 11.85 14.10 -9.85
N ALA A 24 11.16 13.99 -8.71
CA ALA A 24 10.61 12.74 -8.21
C ALA A 24 9.68 12.05 -9.24
N THR A 25 9.73 10.72 -9.28
CA THR A 25 8.97 9.89 -10.23
C THR A 25 7.98 8.98 -9.52
N LEU A 26 6.87 8.66 -10.18
CA LEU A 26 5.92 7.68 -9.67
C LEU A 26 6.58 6.28 -9.58
N THR A 27 6.16 5.52 -8.57
CA THR A 27 6.58 4.14 -8.29
C THR A 27 5.42 3.38 -7.66
N ASP A 28 5.58 2.06 -7.57
CA ASP A 28 4.64 1.18 -6.91
C ASP A 28 4.66 1.45 -5.38
N ASP A 29 3.50 1.42 -4.73
CA ASP A 29 3.33 1.77 -3.31
C ASP A 29 3.66 0.60 -2.36
N ARG A 30 3.09 0.61 -1.15
CA ARG A 30 3.28 -0.45 -0.14
C ARG A 30 2.40 -1.68 -0.36
N LEU A 31 1.40 -1.55 -1.20
CA LEU A 31 0.36 -2.51 -1.53
C LEU A 31 0.49 -2.83 -3.02
N GLY A 32 1.70 -3.02 -3.58
CA GLY A 32 1.88 -3.38 -5.00
C GLY A 32 1.37 -2.40 -6.09
N ASN A 33 0.62 -1.36 -5.72
CA ASN A 33 -0.21 -0.59 -6.65
C ASN A 33 0.67 0.32 -7.49
N ARG A 34 0.53 0.19 -8.81
CA ARG A 34 1.37 0.91 -9.77
C ARG A 34 1.12 2.41 -9.73
N ASP A 35 2.22 3.17 -9.77
CA ASP A 35 2.20 4.63 -9.81
C ASP A 35 1.45 5.28 -8.62
N SER A 36 1.39 4.60 -7.46
CA SER A 36 0.69 5.05 -6.26
C SER A 36 1.61 5.60 -5.16
N ALA A 37 2.92 5.73 -5.41
CA ALA A 37 3.87 6.39 -4.51
C ALA A 37 4.89 7.22 -5.31
N TYR A 38 5.74 8.00 -4.62
CA TYR A 38 6.85 8.73 -5.27
C TYR A 38 8.22 8.21 -4.83
N ALA A 39 9.07 7.89 -5.81
CA ALA A 39 10.48 7.58 -5.64
C ALA A 39 11.34 8.84 -5.72
N PHE A 40 12.32 8.92 -4.82
CA PHE A 40 13.33 9.98 -4.75
C PHE A 40 14.72 9.34 -4.86
N ASP A 41 15.55 9.81 -5.80
CA ASP A 41 16.82 9.15 -6.14
C ASP A 41 18.05 9.70 -5.41
N GLY A 42 17.87 10.74 -4.59
CA GLY A 42 18.93 11.44 -3.87
C GLY A 42 19.52 12.65 -4.59
N ASP A 43 19.04 13.02 -5.78
CA ASP A 43 19.56 14.14 -6.58
C ASP A 43 18.51 15.23 -6.84
N TRP A 44 18.38 16.17 -5.89
CA TRP A 44 17.55 17.38 -6.06
C TRP A 44 16.06 17.14 -6.33
N ASP A 45 15.57 15.94 -6.07
CA ASP A 45 14.16 15.60 -6.13
C ASP A 45 13.41 16.09 -4.88
N TYR A 46 12.26 16.74 -5.08
CA TYR A 46 11.34 17.08 -3.99
C TYR A 46 9.92 17.35 -4.50
N ILE A 47 8.94 17.21 -3.61
CA ILE A 47 7.59 17.74 -3.81
C ILE A 47 7.43 18.96 -2.90
N GLU A 48 6.95 20.07 -3.47
CA GLU A 48 6.66 21.30 -2.74
C GLU A 48 5.16 21.45 -2.49
N ALA A 49 4.76 21.63 -1.24
CA ALA A 49 3.35 21.76 -0.87
C ALA A 49 3.10 22.95 0.06
N GLY A 50 1.94 23.58 -0.14
CA GLY A 50 1.39 24.63 0.71
C GLY A 50 2.22 25.91 0.80
N THR A 51 1.87 26.70 1.80
CA THR A 51 2.49 27.96 2.16
C THR A 51 3.17 27.84 3.51
N VAL A 52 3.98 28.84 3.84
CA VAL A 52 4.65 28.93 5.16
C VAL A 52 3.65 28.83 6.31
N SER A 53 2.45 29.41 6.16
CA SER A 53 1.45 29.48 7.23
C SER A 53 0.66 28.19 7.43
N ASP A 54 0.57 27.33 6.42
CA ASP A 54 -0.31 26.15 6.47
C ASP A 54 0.18 25.13 7.50
N PHE A 55 1.48 25.17 7.83
CA PHE A 55 2.14 24.25 8.77
C PHE A 55 2.57 24.94 10.08
N ASN A 56 1.94 26.07 10.41
CA ASN A 56 2.22 26.83 11.63
C ASN A 56 1.95 26.05 12.92
N CYS A 57 1.00 25.11 12.92
CA CYS A 57 0.71 24.29 14.10
C CYS A 57 1.95 23.53 14.58
N ILE A 58 2.79 23.05 13.65
CA ILE A 58 3.94 22.19 13.95
C ILE A 58 5.04 22.94 14.74
N HIS A 59 5.25 24.23 14.47
CA HIS A 59 6.34 25.00 15.08
C HIS A 59 5.88 26.03 16.12
N ASN A 60 4.59 26.37 16.19
CA ASN A 60 4.05 27.31 17.19
C ASN A 60 3.60 26.64 18.50
N GLY A 61 3.83 25.33 18.63
CA GLY A 61 3.49 24.57 19.82
C GLY A 61 2.00 24.33 20.02
N ALA A 62 1.24 24.35 18.92
CA ALA A 62 -0.09 23.79 18.89
C ALA A 62 -0.02 22.26 18.70
N ASP A 63 -1.12 21.58 18.98
CA ASP A 63 -1.23 20.15 18.72
C ASP A 63 -1.08 19.85 17.22
N PHE A 64 -0.38 18.76 16.91
CA PHE A 64 -0.28 18.28 15.53
C PHE A 64 0.01 16.78 15.49
N THR A 65 -0.25 16.19 14.32
CA THR A 65 0.24 14.86 13.97
C THR A 65 0.71 14.85 12.52
N ILE A 66 1.88 14.28 12.25
CA ILE A 66 2.38 13.95 10.92
C ILE A 66 2.34 12.43 10.81
N SER A 67 1.87 11.88 9.70
CA SER A 67 1.88 10.46 9.38
C SER A 67 2.39 10.29 7.95
N VAL A 68 3.29 9.35 7.70
CA VAL A 68 3.88 9.11 6.38
C VAL A 68 4.42 7.70 6.27
N TRP A 69 4.28 7.09 5.09
CA TRP A 69 4.93 5.84 4.75
C TRP A 69 6.24 6.10 4.00
N VAL A 70 7.28 5.35 4.36
CA VAL A 70 8.62 5.51 3.79
C VAL A 70 9.26 4.14 3.55
N LYS A 71 9.73 3.89 2.33
CA LYS A 71 10.64 2.79 2.01
C LYS A 71 12.05 3.32 1.82
N HIS A 72 12.94 3.00 2.75
CA HIS A 72 14.33 3.43 2.75
C HIS A 72 15.25 2.23 3.04
N ASP A 73 16.39 2.15 2.33
CA ASP A 73 17.39 1.13 2.62
C ASP A 73 18.06 1.44 3.96
N THR A 74 17.75 0.63 4.97
CA THR A 74 18.29 0.80 6.33
C THR A 74 19.78 0.48 6.46
N THR A 75 20.41 -0.03 5.40
CA THR A 75 21.86 -0.21 5.29
C THR A 75 22.56 0.97 4.62
N ASP A 76 21.80 1.86 3.99
CA ASP A 76 22.28 3.09 3.38
C ASP A 76 22.26 4.27 4.39
N GLY A 77 22.77 5.43 3.95
CA GLY A 77 22.95 6.64 4.74
C GLY A 77 21.65 7.33 5.18
N SER A 78 21.64 8.66 5.15
CA SER A 78 20.52 9.46 5.67
C SER A 78 19.61 9.97 4.56
N SER A 79 18.30 9.76 4.69
CA SER A 79 17.27 10.32 3.82
C SER A 79 16.42 11.36 4.55
N GLY A 80 16.26 12.55 3.97
CA GLY A 80 15.36 13.56 4.49
C GLY A 80 13.96 13.37 3.96
N ILE A 81 12.99 13.11 4.83
CA ILE A 81 11.64 12.72 4.38
C ILE A 81 10.78 13.96 4.15
N LEU A 82 10.69 14.84 5.15
CA LEU A 82 10.02 16.13 4.96
C LEU A 82 10.55 17.21 5.89
N GLY A 83 10.36 18.46 5.51
CA GLY A 83 10.66 19.59 6.35
C GLY A 83 10.36 20.92 5.66
N ASN A 84 10.40 22.00 6.44
CA ASN A 84 10.18 23.36 5.93
C ASN A 84 11.30 24.31 6.39
N THR A 85 12.52 23.79 6.38
CA THR A 85 13.73 24.49 6.81
C THR A 85 14.83 24.45 5.74
N ILE A 86 15.81 25.34 5.86
CA ILE A 86 16.97 25.39 4.95
C ILE A 86 18.28 25.10 5.67
N GLY A 87 19.30 24.74 4.89
CA GLY A 87 20.63 24.49 5.41
C GLY A 87 21.19 25.69 6.18
N GLY A 88 21.40 25.53 7.48
CA GLY A 88 21.95 26.58 8.36
C GLY A 88 20.90 27.46 9.04
N ASP A 89 19.64 27.41 8.60
CA ASP A 89 18.52 27.95 9.37
C ASP A 89 18.11 26.91 10.43
N ARG A 90 17.73 27.41 11.61
CA ARG A 90 17.33 26.58 12.75
C ARG A 90 15.85 26.74 13.06
N ARG A 91 15.05 27.29 12.13
CA ARG A 91 13.58 27.47 12.23
C ARG A 91 12.84 26.39 11.45
N GLY A 92 11.52 26.27 11.64
CA GLY A 92 10.70 25.23 10.99
C GLY A 92 10.85 23.86 11.63
N PHE A 93 10.61 22.78 10.90
CA PHE A 93 10.75 21.41 11.36
C PHE A 93 11.39 20.49 10.32
N LEU A 94 11.81 19.32 10.77
CA LEU A 94 12.53 18.32 10.00
C LEU A 94 12.17 16.92 10.47
N LEU A 95 11.78 16.04 9.54
CA LEU A 95 11.72 14.60 9.69
C LEU A 95 12.73 13.96 8.73
N GLY A 96 13.52 13.03 9.25
CA GLY A 96 14.48 12.27 8.44
C GLY A 96 14.74 10.89 9.03
N VAL A 97 15.25 10.00 8.19
CA VAL A 97 15.68 8.65 8.56
C VAL A 97 17.18 8.50 8.31
N ASN A 98 17.84 7.63 9.07
CA ASN A 98 19.27 7.33 8.89
C ASN A 98 19.55 5.90 9.31
N GLY A 99 19.79 5.03 8.33
CA GLY A 99 19.79 3.59 8.53
C GLY A 99 18.51 3.16 9.25
N ARG A 100 18.66 2.58 10.44
CA ARG A 100 17.53 2.07 11.24
C ARG A 100 16.88 3.10 12.18
N ASN A 101 17.23 4.38 12.03
CA ASN A 101 16.87 5.42 12.99
C ASN A 101 15.87 6.42 12.39
N VAL A 102 14.97 6.92 13.24
CA VAL A 102 14.10 8.06 12.93
C VAL A 102 14.62 9.29 13.66
N SER A 103 14.64 10.43 12.99
CA SER A 103 15.04 11.72 13.56
C SER A 103 13.96 12.77 13.32
N PHE A 104 13.56 13.46 14.38
CA PHE A 104 12.63 14.59 14.28
C PHE A 104 13.18 15.79 15.02
N SER A 105 13.08 16.97 14.40
CA SER A 105 13.55 18.22 14.97
C SER A 105 12.57 19.35 14.71
N VAL A 106 12.36 20.20 15.71
CA VAL A 106 11.66 21.48 15.54
C VAL A 106 12.59 22.63 15.94
N GLY A 107 12.56 23.67 15.13
CA GLY A 107 13.45 24.81 15.16
C GLY A 107 13.18 25.82 16.27
N ARG A 108 14.19 26.65 16.58
CA ARG A 108 14.17 27.74 17.57
C ARG A 108 14.86 28.99 17.03
N THR A 109 14.47 30.17 17.52
CA THR A 109 15.24 31.40 17.32
C THR A 109 16.60 31.32 18.02
N THR A 110 17.62 31.91 17.39
CA THR A 110 18.97 32.04 17.96
C THR A 110 18.91 32.71 19.33
N PRO A 111 19.64 32.24 20.37
CA PRO A 111 20.89 31.47 20.32
C PRO A 111 20.78 29.97 20.67
N TYR A 112 19.58 29.40 20.73
CA TYR A 112 19.41 28.03 21.27
C TYR A 112 19.69 26.92 20.23
N PRO A 113 20.18 25.74 20.65
CA PRO A 113 20.35 24.60 19.77
C PRO A 113 18.99 24.06 19.28
N VAL A 114 19.00 23.46 18.08
CA VAL A 114 17.87 22.69 17.53
C VAL A 114 17.53 21.57 18.51
N MET A 115 16.26 21.39 18.85
CA MET A 115 15.83 20.24 19.62
C MET A 115 15.49 19.13 18.64
N GLY A 116 16.52 18.36 18.29
CA GLY A 116 16.40 17.13 17.53
C GLY A 116 16.52 15.93 18.44
N LYS A 117 15.68 14.92 18.23
CA LYS A 117 15.84 13.61 18.86
C LYS A 117 15.96 12.56 17.77
N ASN A 118 16.84 11.59 18.03
CA ASN A 118 16.94 10.36 17.26
C ASN A 118 16.32 9.24 18.10
N TRP A 119 15.51 8.41 17.45
CA TRP A 119 15.05 7.13 17.96
C TRP A 119 15.86 6.07 17.21
N GLU A 120 16.66 5.32 17.97
CA GLU A 120 17.68 4.44 17.41
C GLU A 120 17.15 3.01 17.22
N ASN A 121 17.51 2.37 16.11
CA ASN A 121 17.19 0.98 15.78
C ASN A 121 15.70 0.64 15.82
N VAL A 122 14.85 1.58 15.38
CA VAL A 122 13.39 1.42 15.35
C VAL A 122 12.89 0.71 14.10
N PHE A 123 13.67 0.71 13.00
CA PHE A 123 13.36 -0.09 11.83
C PHE A 123 14.03 -1.47 11.88
N ALA A 124 13.37 -2.45 11.26
CA ALA A 124 13.99 -3.70 10.87
C ALA A 124 15.06 -3.46 9.79
N GLU A 125 16.02 -4.38 9.66
CA GLU A 125 17.03 -4.33 8.60
C GLU A 125 16.43 -4.67 7.23
N GLY A 126 16.97 -4.05 6.18
CA GLY A 126 16.53 -4.24 4.80
C GLY A 126 15.87 -3.00 4.18
N LEU A 127 15.18 -3.22 3.06
CA LEU A 127 14.46 -2.24 2.26
C LEU A 127 12.97 -2.56 2.36
N ASN A 128 12.30 -1.98 3.36
CA ASN A 128 10.89 -2.24 3.65
C ASN A 128 10.14 -0.91 3.81
N TRP A 129 8.85 -0.92 3.46
CA TRP A 129 7.95 0.15 3.85
C TRP A 129 7.83 0.20 5.38
N ASN A 130 7.96 1.40 5.94
CA ASN A 130 7.74 1.66 7.35
C ASN A 130 6.82 2.87 7.49
N HIS A 131 5.84 2.75 8.37
CA HIS A 131 4.99 3.85 8.77
C HIS A 131 5.65 4.65 9.89
N ILE A 132 5.64 5.96 9.78
CA ILE A 132 6.15 6.88 10.80
C ILE A 132 5.03 7.86 11.15
N ALA A 133 4.66 7.93 12.43
CA ALA A 133 3.81 9.00 12.94
C ALA A 133 4.50 9.82 14.03
N ILE A 134 4.45 11.15 13.91
CA ILE A 134 4.94 12.11 14.89
C ILE A 134 3.77 12.89 15.45
N LYS A 135 3.43 12.65 16.71
CA LYS A 135 2.39 13.36 17.45
C LYS A 135 2.99 14.36 18.42
N TYR A 136 2.39 15.54 18.55
CA TYR A 136 2.66 16.47 19.64
C TYR A 136 1.37 16.87 20.35
N ASN A 137 1.39 16.77 21.68
CA ASN A 137 0.32 17.24 22.54
C ASN A 137 0.82 18.42 23.39
N SER A 138 0.24 19.60 23.18
CA SER A 138 0.61 20.87 23.81
C SER A 138 0.34 20.91 25.32
N ILE A 139 -0.57 20.08 25.84
CA ILE A 139 -0.85 19.96 27.27
C ILE A 139 0.29 19.22 27.97
N VAL A 140 0.81 18.16 27.35
CA VAL A 140 1.89 17.34 27.90
C VAL A 140 3.27 17.93 27.59
N GLY A 141 3.40 18.63 26.46
CA GLY A 141 4.66 19.22 26.01
C GLY A 141 5.67 18.19 25.50
N GLN A 142 5.20 17.04 24.99
CA GLN A 142 6.03 15.93 24.53
C GLN A 142 5.68 15.52 23.10
N TYR A 143 6.72 15.16 22.34
CA TYR A 143 6.56 14.46 21.08
C TYR A 143 6.45 12.96 21.35
N ASN A 144 5.53 12.31 20.64
CA ASN A 144 5.46 10.88 20.54
C ASN A 144 5.74 10.44 19.10
N VAL A 145 6.76 9.61 18.93
CA VAL A 145 7.01 8.90 17.67
C VAL A 145 6.42 7.50 17.74
N TYR A 146 5.78 7.12 16.64
CA TYR A 146 5.28 5.78 16.38
C TYR A 146 5.96 5.26 15.11
N VAL A 147 6.35 4.00 15.13
CA VAL A 147 6.88 3.28 13.98
C VAL A 147 6.05 2.02 13.82
N ASN A 148 5.42 1.85 12.66
CA ASN A 148 4.56 0.71 12.37
C ASN A 148 3.48 0.51 13.47
N GLY A 149 2.78 1.59 13.81
CA GLY A 149 1.75 1.63 14.87
C GLY A 149 2.29 1.65 16.31
N ASP A 150 3.51 1.18 16.55
CA ASP A 150 4.07 1.06 17.91
C ASP A 150 4.67 2.38 18.41
N ASN A 151 4.30 2.78 19.62
CA ASN A 151 4.88 3.94 20.30
C ASN A 151 6.33 3.63 20.74
N VAL A 152 7.32 4.16 20.02
CA VAL A 152 8.76 3.90 20.26
C VAL A 152 9.41 4.89 21.24
N ASN A 153 8.63 5.64 22.02
CA ASN A 153 9.21 6.65 22.90
C ASN A 153 9.81 6.04 24.17
N GLU A 154 11.12 6.20 24.31
CA GLU A 154 11.78 6.21 25.62
C GLU A 154 11.24 7.36 26.50
N PRO A 155 11.26 7.28 27.84
CA PRO A 155 10.82 8.35 28.72
C PRO A 155 11.67 9.61 28.50
N VAL A 156 11.10 10.64 27.85
CA VAL A 156 11.81 11.89 27.52
C VAL A 156 11.34 13.06 28.39
N SER A 157 12.27 13.96 28.69
CA SER A 157 11.96 15.32 29.14
C SER A 157 11.11 16.06 28.10
N PRO A 158 10.13 16.88 28.51
CA PRO A 158 9.32 17.70 27.60
C PRO A 158 10.18 18.48 26.62
N ILE A 159 9.86 18.38 25.34
CA ILE A 159 10.45 19.20 24.29
C ILE A 159 9.39 20.23 23.93
N ASN A 160 9.43 21.39 24.59
CA ASN A 160 8.50 22.47 24.29
C ASN A 160 8.89 23.13 22.95
N PRO A 161 8.07 23.01 21.89
CA PRO A 161 8.12 23.91 20.73
C PRO A 161 8.07 25.37 21.23
N HIS A 162 8.99 26.18 20.75
CA HIS A 162 9.10 27.58 21.16
C HIS A 162 8.29 28.44 20.18
N GLN A 163 7.49 29.36 20.72
CA GLN A 163 6.47 30.14 20.00
C GLN A 163 6.99 31.16 18.97
N ASP A 164 8.29 31.14 18.63
CA ASP A 164 8.95 32.20 17.82
C ASP A 164 9.72 31.65 16.60
N GLY A 165 9.53 30.37 16.25
CA GLY A 165 10.33 29.64 15.27
C GLY A 165 9.79 29.63 13.83
N ASP A 166 9.06 30.67 13.41
CA ASP A 166 8.39 30.76 12.11
C ASP A 166 9.28 30.24 10.98
N ALA A 167 8.79 29.23 10.26
CA ALA A 167 9.40 28.83 9.00
C ALA A 167 9.34 30.01 8.02
N PHE A 168 10.25 30.04 7.05
CA PHE A 168 10.18 30.98 5.91
C PHE A 168 9.98 30.24 4.59
N TYR A 169 9.76 28.92 4.68
CA TYR A 169 9.78 28.01 3.56
C TYR A 169 8.52 27.15 3.58
N THR A 170 8.08 26.81 2.38
CA THR A 170 7.02 25.84 2.11
C THR A 170 7.45 24.45 2.58
N LEU A 171 6.48 23.54 2.70
CA LEU A 171 6.80 22.15 2.99
C LEU A 171 7.50 21.54 1.78
N LYS A 172 8.59 20.82 2.05
CA LYS A 172 9.24 19.92 1.11
C LYS A 172 9.10 18.49 1.56
N ILE A 173 8.88 17.61 0.60
CA ILE A 173 8.83 16.15 0.74
C ILE A 173 9.94 15.60 -0.15
N GLY A 174 10.64 14.55 0.29
CA GLY A 174 11.86 14.07 -0.36
C GLY A 174 13.11 14.87 -0.01
N THR A 175 12.97 15.85 0.91
CA THR A 175 14.12 16.48 1.54
C THR A 175 13.79 17.02 2.91
N SER A 176 14.79 16.96 3.79
CA SER A 176 14.73 17.50 5.15
C SER A 176 15.29 18.92 5.27
N LYS A 177 16.11 19.36 4.29
CA LYS A 177 16.78 20.67 4.28
C LYS A 177 16.95 21.16 2.85
N ILE A 178 16.40 22.33 2.55
CA ILE A 178 16.64 22.98 1.25
C ILE A 178 18.01 23.67 1.34
N VAL A 179 19.05 23.10 0.70
CA VAL A 179 20.34 23.73 0.28
C VAL A 179 21.11 24.57 1.34
N PRO A 180 22.44 24.38 1.55
CA PRO A 180 23.40 23.63 0.75
C PRO A 180 23.84 22.29 1.40
N SER A 181 22.94 21.52 2.03
CA SER A 181 23.38 20.36 2.83
C SER A 181 22.46 19.14 2.78
N TYR A 182 23.01 18.04 2.21
CA TYR A 182 22.90 16.60 2.56
C TYR A 182 21.58 16.08 3.16
N GLY A 183 20.44 16.33 2.53
CA GLY A 183 19.16 15.85 3.03
C GLY A 183 18.19 15.36 1.96
N TRP A 184 18.64 15.17 0.72
CA TRP A 184 17.84 14.57 -0.34
C TRP A 184 17.52 13.12 0.00
N ALA A 185 16.28 12.71 -0.19
CA ALA A 185 15.87 11.34 0.05
C ALA A 185 16.41 10.42 -1.05
N THR A 186 17.01 9.32 -0.63
CA THR A 186 17.02 8.07 -1.39
C THR A 186 16.02 7.15 -0.70
N ALA A 187 14.75 7.26 -1.11
CA ALA A 187 13.61 6.59 -0.51
C ALA A 187 12.38 6.70 -1.40
N ASP A 188 11.43 5.78 -1.23
CA ASP A 188 10.06 5.95 -1.73
C ASP A 188 9.19 6.48 -0.59
N ILE A 189 8.29 7.41 -0.89
CA ILE A 189 7.40 8.05 0.08
C ILE A 189 5.96 7.92 -0.41
N ASP A 190 5.10 7.50 0.52
CA ASP A 190 3.70 7.23 0.28
C ASP A 190 2.81 7.85 1.39
N ASP A 191 1.55 8.14 1.08
CA ASP A 191 0.45 8.49 2.00
C ASP A 191 0.85 9.46 3.13
N LEU A 192 1.18 10.71 2.74
CA LEU A 192 1.53 11.78 3.68
C LEU A 192 0.28 12.48 4.21
N GLN A 193 0.10 12.41 5.52
CA GLN A 193 -1.00 13.07 6.23
C GLN A 193 -0.47 14.04 7.29
N VAL A 194 -1.07 15.23 7.34
CA VAL A 194 -0.78 16.27 8.34
C VAL A 194 -2.06 16.78 8.97
N TYR A 195 -2.12 16.66 10.28
CA TYR A 195 -3.24 17.02 11.14
C TYR A 195 -2.88 18.19 12.06
N SER A 196 -3.79 19.15 12.21
CA SER A 196 -3.69 20.25 13.18
C SER A 196 -4.21 19.87 14.57
N ARG A 197 -4.12 18.59 14.93
CA ARG A 197 -4.52 18.01 16.22
C ARG A 197 -3.62 16.83 16.58
N ALA A 198 -3.59 16.50 17.86
CA ALA A 198 -2.94 15.29 18.35
C ALA A 198 -3.92 14.11 18.15
N LEU A 199 -3.55 13.13 17.32
CA LEU A 199 -4.31 11.89 17.18
C LEU A 199 -4.22 11.04 18.45
N SER A 200 -5.24 10.25 18.74
CA SER A 200 -5.16 9.18 19.74
C SER A 200 -4.26 8.04 19.24
N ASP A 201 -3.82 7.17 20.16
CA ASP A 201 -3.01 6.00 19.80
C ASP A 201 -3.80 5.05 18.90
N ALA A 202 -5.11 4.91 19.14
CA ALA A 202 -6.00 4.10 18.30
C ALA A 202 -6.15 4.68 16.88
N GLU A 203 -6.26 6.01 16.73
CA GLU A 203 -6.30 6.63 15.39
C GLU A 203 -4.98 6.46 14.63
N ILE A 204 -3.83 6.45 15.31
CA ILE A 204 -2.54 6.17 14.67
C ILE A 204 -2.45 4.70 14.27
N GLN A 205 -2.96 3.79 15.12
CA GLN A 205 -3.03 2.37 14.79
C GLN A 205 -3.91 2.14 13.57
N GLU A 206 -5.08 2.78 13.47
CA GLU A 206 -5.98 2.65 12.32
C GLU A 206 -5.38 3.20 11.02
N ILE A 207 -4.53 4.23 11.09
CA ILE A 207 -3.78 4.71 9.91
C ILE A 207 -2.70 3.71 9.48
N TYR A 208 -2.04 3.03 10.44
CA TYR A 208 -1.01 2.05 10.15
C TYR A 208 -1.59 0.72 9.64
N GLN A 209 -2.61 0.23 10.32
CA GLN A 209 -3.32 -1.00 10.03
C GLN A 209 -4.81 -0.73 10.22
N PRO A 210 -5.51 -0.36 9.14
CA PRO A 210 -6.96 -0.24 9.13
C PRO A 210 -7.56 -1.56 9.62
N SER A 211 -8.47 -1.49 10.57
CA SER A 211 -9.09 -2.67 11.20
C SER A 211 -10.60 -2.71 11.04
N THR A 212 -11.16 -1.68 10.42
CA THR A 212 -12.56 -1.67 10.02
C THR A 212 -12.73 -2.51 8.78
N ASP A 213 -13.50 -3.58 8.93
CA ASP A 213 -13.88 -4.57 7.92
C ASP A 213 -15.37 -4.84 8.21
N SER A 214 -16.22 -4.18 7.42
CA SER A 214 -17.64 -3.97 7.72
C SER A 214 -18.49 -5.21 7.43
N ASP A 215 -18.07 -6.06 6.50
CA ASP A 215 -18.69 -7.36 6.17
C ASP A 215 -17.91 -8.57 6.71
N ASN A 216 -16.69 -8.36 7.24
CA ASN A 216 -15.82 -9.34 7.91
C ASN A 216 -15.28 -10.42 6.97
N ASP A 217 -14.93 -10.01 5.76
CA ASP A 217 -14.44 -10.89 4.70
C ASP A 217 -12.89 -11.01 4.71
N GLY A 218 -12.20 -10.13 5.44
CA GLY A 218 -10.74 -10.08 5.55
C GLY A 218 -10.08 -8.92 4.79
N LEU A 219 -10.84 -8.14 4.01
CA LEU A 219 -10.39 -6.96 3.28
C LEU A 219 -10.91 -5.68 3.96
N PRO A 220 -10.05 -4.87 4.60
CA PRO A 220 -10.50 -3.65 5.26
C PRO A 220 -11.22 -2.64 4.34
N ASP A 221 -12.29 -2.00 4.84
CA ASP A 221 -13.15 -1.00 4.15
C ASP A 221 -12.39 0.06 3.35
N VAL A 222 -11.20 0.43 3.81
CA VAL A 222 -10.39 1.48 3.20
C VAL A 222 -9.67 1.00 1.93
N TYR A 223 -9.36 -0.30 1.84
CA TYR A 223 -8.80 -0.93 0.64
C TYR A 223 -9.89 -1.16 -0.40
N GLU A 224 -11.05 -1.63 0.05
CA GLU A 224 -12.21 -1.82 -0.82
C GLU A 224 -12.66 -0.50 -1.48
N GLN A 225 -12.59 0.61 -0.76
CA GLN A 225 -12.85 1.95 -1.32
C GLN A 225 -11.89 2.37 -2.44
N SER A 226 -10.69 1.78 -2.51
CA SER A 226 -9.71 2.05 -3.57
C SER A 226 -9.79 1.09 -4.74
N ILE A 227 -10.48 -0.04 -4.59
CA ILE A 227 -10.59 -1.07 -5.63
C ILE A 227 -12.07 -1.24 -6.04
N CYS A 228 -12.40 -2.33 -6.71
CA CYS A 228 -13.75 -2.58 -7.24
C CYS A 228 -14.68 -3.33 -6.27
N THR A 229 -14.16 -3.78 -5.12
CA THR A 229 -14.91 -4.45 -4.07
C THR A 229 -15.78 -3.46 -3.28
N ASN A 230 -16.68 -3.98 -2.44
CA ASN A 230 -17.67 -3.18 -1.75
C ASN A 230 -17.69 -3.49 -0.26
N PRO A 231 -17.45 -2.50 0.64
CA PRO A 231 -17.34 -2.68 2.10
C PRO A 231 -18.53 -3.25 2.87
N LEU A 232 -19.56 -3.71 2.17
CA LEU A 232 -20.78 -4.25 2.76
C LEU A 232 -21.22 -5.52 2.02
N ASP A 233 -20.32 -6.14 1.27
CA ASP A 233 -20.55 -7.22 0.32
C ASP A 233 -19.30 -8.10 0.25
N ALA A 234 -19.25 -9.11 1.12
CA ALA A 234 -18.06 -9.93 1.36
C ALA A 234 -17.57 -10.76 0.15
N ASP A 235 -18.36 -10.85 -0.92
CA ASP A 235 -18.06 -11.58 -2.16
C ASP A 235 -18.63 -10.77 -3.33
N THR A 236 -17.89 -9.74 -3.73
CA THR A 236 -18.34 -8.73 -4.68
C THR A 236 -18.68 -9.32 -6.05
N ASP A 237 -17.96 -10.35 -6.50
CA ASP A 237 -18.15 -10.94 -7.82
C ASP A 237 -18.98 -12.24 -7.84
N ASN A 238 -19.34 -12.73 -6.65
CA ASN A 238 -20.26 -13.84 -6.39
C ASN A 238 -19.74 -15.18 -6.93
N ASP A 239 -18.43 -15.38 -6.85
CA ASP A 239 -17.76 -16.59 -7.30
C ASP A 239 -17.52 -17.62 -6.19
N GLY A 240 -17.86 -17.28 -4.95
CA GLY A 240 -17.74 -18.10 -3.75
C GLY A 240 -16.45 -17.88 -2.94
N ILE A 241 -15.46 -17.17 -3.48
CA ILE A 241 -14.27 -16.70 -2.78
C ILE A 241 -14.58 -15.30 -2.22
N LEU A 242 -14.29 -15.08 -0.94
CA LEU A 242 -14.48 -13.76 -0.32
C LEU A 242 -13.46 -12.75 -0.84
N ASP A 243 -13.78 -11.46 -0.90
CA ASP A 243 -12.89 -10.47 -1.52
C ASP A 243 -11.51 -10.45 -0.83
N GLY A 244 -11.46 -10.51 0.50
CA GLY A 244 -10.22 -10.61 1.27
C GLY A 244 -9.45 -11.93 1.12
N MET A 245 -10.07 -12.99 0.60
CA MET A 245 -9.37 -14.21 0.18
C MET A 245 -8.93 -14.16 -1.28
N GLY A 246 -9.65 -13.40 -2.11
CA GLY A 246 -9.27 -13.10 -3.49
C GLY A 246 -8.09 -12.15 -3.58
N ASP A 247 -7.89 -11.29 -2.58
CA ASP A 247 -6.82 -10.27 -2.47
C ASP A 247 -6.14 -10.39 -1.09
N GLU A 248 -5.47 -11.54 -0.85
CA GLU A 248 -4.84 -11.87 0.43
C GLU A 248 -3.67 -10.91 0.75
N ASP A 249 -2.99 -10.37 -0.26
CA ASP A 249 -1.94 -9.36 -0.08
C ASP A 249 -2.47 -7.90 -0.03
N GLN A 250 -3.76 -7.71 -0.31
CA GLN A 250 -4.50 -6.45 -0.21
C GLN A 250 -3.95 -5.36 -1.14
N ASP A 251 -3.43 -5.78 -2.28
CA ASP A 251 -2.87 -4.93 -3.32
C ASP A 251 -3.91 -4.52 -4.38
N GLY A 252 -5.02 -5.27 -4.49
CA GLY A 252 -6.09 -5.00 -5.44
C GLY A 252 -5.72 -5.20 -6.90
N VAL A 253 -4.60 -5.88 -7.17
CA VAL A 253 -4.00 -6.08 -8.49
C VAL A 253 -3.54 -7.52 -8.63
N LEU A 254 -4.15 -8.26 -9.56
CA LEU A 254 -3.60 -9.55 -9.95
C LEU A 254 -2.22 -9.42 -10.63
N GLY A 255 -1.14 -9.72 -9.92
CA GLY A 255 0.22 -9.75 -10.40
C GLY A 255 0.62 -11.09 -11.02
N LEU A 256 1.69 -11.06 -11.83
CA LEU A 256 2.17 -12.24 -12.57
C LEU A 256 2.81 -13.32 -11.68
N ALA A 257 3.04 -13.02 -10.41
CA ALA A 257 3.70 -13.91 -9.47
C ALA A 257 2.78 -14.40 -8.35
N ASP A 258 1.51 -13.98 -8.38
CA ASP A 258 0.59 -14.15 -7.28
C ASP A 258 -0.15 -15.48 -7.44
N ASP A 259 -0.45 -16.11 -6.32
CA ASP A 259 -1.25 -17.33 -6.22
C ASP A 259 -2.70 -17.05 -5.78
N GLU A 260 -3.12 -15.79 -5.95
CA GLU A 260 -4.42 -15.23 -5.60
C GLU A 260 -5.28 -15.04 -6.85
N THR A 261 -6.59 -14.87 -6.65
CA THR A 261 -7.57 -14.62 -7.73
C THR A 261 -7.81 -13.12 -7.85
N HIS A 262 -8.75 -12.65 -8.67
CA HIS A 262 -9.12 -11.24 -8.64
C HIS A 262 -10.48 -11.09 -7.97
N PRO A 263 -10.62 -10.35 -6.84
CA PRO A 263 -11.87 -10.25 -6.05
C PRO A 263 -13.02 -9.49 -6.74
N CYS A 264 -12.88 -9.21 -8.03
CA CYS A 264 -13.89 -8.49 -8.81
C CYS A 264 -14.20 -9.20 -10.13
N PHE A 265 -13.53 -10.31 -10.41
CA PHE A 265 -13.69 -11.08 -11.62
C PHE A 265 -13.93 -12.53 -11.22
N ALA A 266 -15.20 -12.92 -11.24
CA ALA A 266 -15.62 -14.26 -10.86
C ALA A 266 -14.98 -15.42 -11.64
N ASP A 267 -14.28 -15.13 -12.73
CA ASP A 267 -13.50 -16.05 -13.57
C ASP A 267 -12.24 -15.29 -14.00
N THR A 268 -11.16 -15.46 -13.22
CA THR A 268 -9.94 -14.65 -13.33
C THR A 268 -9.23 -14.88 -14.67
N ASP A 269 -9.12 -16.13 -15.11
CA ASP A 269 -8.44 -16.48 -16.36
C ASP A 269 -9.36 -16.50 -17.60
N ASN A 270 -10.65 -16.24 -17.41
CA ASN A 270 -11.68 -16.07 -18.44
C ASN A 270 -11.90 -17.30 -19.32
N ASP A 271 -11.86 -18.50 -18.75
CA ASP A 271 -12.13 -19.75 -19.48
C ASP A 271 -13.58 -20.27 -19.37
N GLY A 272 -14.38 -19.68 -18.49
CA GLY A 272 -15.79 -19.97 -18.29
C GLY A 272 -16.15 -20.67 -16.97
N ILE A 273 -15.17 -21.17 -16.22
CA ILE A 273 -15.38 -21.77 -14.89
C ILE A 273 -15.00 -20.77 -13.80
N LEU A 274 -15.87 -20.59 -12.80
CA LEU A 274 -15.65 -19.61 -11.74
C LEU A 274 -14.48 -20.00 -10.83
N ASP A 275 -13.77 -19.03 -10.25
CA ASP A 275 -12.56 -19.30 -9.48
C ASP A 275 -12.85 -20.12 -8.23
N GLY A 276 -13.97 -19.85 -7.54
CA GLY A 276 -14.44 -20.67 -6.43
C GLY A 276 -14.77 -22.11 -6.85
N THR A 277 -15.34 -22.32 -8.03
CA THR A 277 -15.58 -23.68 -8.58
C THR A 277 -14.26 -24.39 -8.82
N LYS A 278 -13.30 -23.72 -9.48
CA LYS A 278 -11.96 -24.27 -9.76
C LYS A 278 -11.20 -24.61 -8.47
N SER A 279 -11.39 -23.81 -7.43
CA SER A 279 -10.81 -23.99 -6.09
C SER A 279 -11.48 -25.09 -5.26
N GLY A 280 -12.56 -25.69 -5.77
CA GLY A 280 -13.26 -26.80 -5.13
C GLY A 280 -14.29 -26.40 -4.08
N LEU A 281 -14.79 -25.16 -4.13
CA LEU A 281 -15.81 -24.69 -3.21
C LEU A 281 -17.18 -25.28 -3.56
N THR A 282 -17.82 -25.87 -2.57
CA THR A 282 -19.18 -26.40 -2.67
C THR A 282 -20.19 -25.38 -2.16
N ALA A 283 -21.49 -25.67 -2.35
CA ALA A 283 -22.56 -24.83 -1.82
C ALA A 283 -22.59 -24.72 -0.28
N ASP A 284 -21.87 -25.60 0.42
CA ASP A 284 -21.73 -25.55 1.89
C ASP A 284 -20.51 -24.71 2.33
N ASP A 285 -19.62 -24.33 1.41
CA ASP A 285 -18.36 -23.63 1.69
C ASP A 285 -18.44 -22.10 1.50
N ILE A 286 -19.41 -21.61 0.72
CA ILE A 286 -19.55 -20.17 0.43
C ILE A 286 -19.88 -19.35 1.68
N GLY A 287 -19.29 -18.16 1.74
CA GLY A 287 -19.44 -17.23 2.85
C GLY A 287 -20.69 -16.36 2.78
N PRO A 288 -20.75 -15.27 3.57
CA PRO A 288 -21.81 -14.28 3.43
C PRO A 288 -21.75 -13.62 2.04
N ASP A 289 -22.91 -13.08 1.64
CA ASP A 289 -23.11 -12.23 0.45
C ASP A 289 -22.85 -12.84 -0.95
N THR A 290 -22.25 -14.03 -1.05
CA THR A 290 -22.28 -14.84 -2.30
C THR A 290 -23.72 -15.09 -2.78
N ASP A 291 -24.08 -14.67 -4.00
CA ASP A 291 -25.37 -15.00 -4.63
C ASP A 291 -25.36 -16.46 -5.13
N PRO A 292 -26.10 -17.38 -4.49
CA PRO A 292 -26.15 -18.79 -4.89
C PRO A 292 -26.87 -19.03 -6.22
N VAL A 293 -27.44 -17.99 -6.85
CA VAL A 293 -27.99 -18.05 -8.20
C VAL A 293 -26.90 -17.80 -9.25
N VAL A 294 -25.86 -17.06 -8.90
CA VAL A 294 -24.70 -16.76 -9.76
C VAL A 294 -23.63 -17.83 -9.58
N PHE A 295 -23.29 -18.16 -8.34
CA PHE A 295 -22.27 -19.15 -8.01
C PHE A 295 -22.61 -20.55 -8.52
N ILE A 296 -21.64 -21.21 -9.16
CA ILE A 296 -21.73 -22.62 -9.58
C ILE A 296 -20.87 -23.46 -8.63
N PRO A 297 -21.47 -24.22 -7.69
CA PRO A 297 -20.69 -25.01 -6.74
C PRO A 297 -19.99 -26.17 -7.41
N ASP A 298 -18.79 -26.51 -6.94
CA ASP A 298 -18.07 -27.71 -7.37
C ASP A 298 -18.85 -28.98 -6.97
N ALA A 299 -19.17 -29.79 -7.96
CA ALA A 299 -19.83 -31.07 -7.83
C ALA A 299 -18.85 -32.21 -7.44
N ASN A 300 -17.55 -31.99 -7.55
CA ASN A 300 -16.48 -32.90 -7.14
C ASN A 300 -15.24 -32.17 -6.54
N PRO A 301 -15.32 -31.72 -5.27
CA PRO A 301 -14.24 -31.01 -4.56
C PRO A 301 -13.00 -31.87 -4.25
N THR A 302 -12.93 -33.10 -4.78
CA THR A 302 -11.72 -33.94 -4.69
C THR A 302 -10.76 -33.72 -5.85
N THR A 303 -11.19 -32.97 -6.86
CA THR A 303 -10.41 -32.48 -8.00
C THR A 303 -10.59 -30.98 -8.07
N THR A 304 -9.54 -30.27 -8.47
CA THR A 304 -9.55 -28.82 -8.65
C THR A 304 -8.78 -28.50 -9.92
N THR A 305 -9.02 -27.33 -10.50
CA THR A 305 -8.20 -26.75 -11.56
C THR A 305 -7.50 -25.51 -11.04
N ASN A 306 -6.63 -24.89 -11.83
CA ASN A 306 -5.97 -23.65 -11.43
C ASN A 306 -6.80 -22.44 -11.90
N PRO A 307 -7.31 -21.60 -10.99
CA PRO A 307 -8.06 -20.38 -11.35
C PRO A 307 -7.32 -19.35 -12.21
N LEU A 308 -5.99 -19.46 -12.28
CA LEU A 308 -5.12 -18.51 -12.97
C LEU A 308 -4.64 -19.03 -14.33
N LEU A 309 -5.05 -20.23 -14.72
CA LEU A 309 -4.64 -20.89 -15.95
C LEU A 309 -5.83 -21.39 -16.74
N THR A 310 -6.08 -20.76 -17.88
CA THR A 310 -7.11 -21.15 -18.86
C THR A 310 -7.06 -22.63 -19.25
N ASP A 311 -5.90 -23.30 -19.13
CA ASP A 311 -5.66 -24.71 -19.49
C ASP A 311 -4.74 -25.31 -18.41
N THR A 312 -5.34 -25.94 -17.41
CA THR A 312 -4.66 -26.43 -16.20
C THR A 312 -3.64 -27.51 -16.51
N ASP A 313 -3.98 -28.45 -17.39
CA ASP A 313 -3.09 -29.56 -17.70
C ASP A 313 -2.09 -29.22 -18.81
N GLY A 314 -2.32 -28.17 -19.59
CA GLY A 314 -1.47 -27.67 -20.67
C GLY A 314 -1.46 -28.57 -21.90
N ASP A 315 -2.62 -29.04 -22.36
CA ASP A 315 -2.76 -29.82 -23.60
C ASP A 315 -3.25 -29.03 -24.81
N GLY A 316 -3.68 -27.79 -24.59
CA GLY A 316 -4.17 -26.84 -25.58
C GLY A 316 -5.70 -26.76 -25.69
N ILE A 317 -6.45 -27.40 -24.80
CA ILE A 317 -7.90 -27.24 -24.64
C ILE A 317 -8.15 -26.49 -23.32
N PRO A 318 -8.92 -25.38 -23.32
CA PRO A 318 -9.25 -24.70 -22.08
C PRO A 318 -10.09 -25.55 -21.12
N ASP A 319 -9.94 -25.35 -19.80
CA ASP A 319 -10.65 -26.16 -18.80
C ASP A 319 -12.17 -26.04 -18.97
N GLY A 320 -12.68 -24.82 -19.18
CA GLY A 320 -14.10 -24.58 -19.46
C GLY A 320 -14.61 -25.16 -20.78
N ASP A 321 -13.73 -25.39 -21.77
CA ASP A 321 -14.08 -26.15 -22.98
C ASP A 321 -14.11 -27.67 -22.74
N GLU A 322 -13.46 -28.14 -21.67
CA GLU A 322 -13.48 -29.55 -21.26
C GLU A 322 -14.64 -29.87 -20.32
N ASP A 323 -14.95 -28.99 -19.36
CA ASP A 323 -16.11 -29.08 -18.45
C ASP A 323 -17.24 -28.18 -18.96
N PHE A 324 -18.04 -28.68 -19.91
CA PHE A 324 -19.07 -27.87 -20.58
C PHE A 324 -20.16 -27.30 -19.68
N ASN A 325 -20.32 -27.85 -18.49
CA ASN A 325 -21.35 -27.42 -17.56
C ASN A 325 -20.79 -26.62 -16.37
N HIS A 326 -19.46 -26.45 -16.34
CA HIS A 326 -18.67 -25.60 -15.44
C HIS A 326 -18.92 -25.94 -13.96
N ASN A 327 -19.12 -27.22 -13.64
CA ASN A 327 -19.44 -27.66 -12.27
C ASN A 327 -18.26 -28.35 -11.57
N GLY A 328 -17.08 -28.40 -12.17
CA GLY A 328 -15.88 -29.02 -11.59
C GLY A 328 -15.88 -30.57 -11.57
N LEU A 329 -16.97 -31.21 -12.00
CA LEU A 329 -17.07 -32.67 -12.13
C LEU A 329 -16.84 -33.10 -13.58
N VAL A 330 -15.93 -34.05 -13.78
CA VAL A 330 -15.76 -34.72 -15.09
C VAL A 330 -16.98 -35.61 -15.39
N ASP A 331 -17.96 -35.09 -16.15
CA ASP A 331 -19.17 -35.82 -16.51
C ASP A 331 -19.02 -36.72 -17.77
N GLU A 332 -20.01 -37.57 -18.02
CA GLU A 332 -20.02 -38.41 -19.23
C GLU A 332 -20.17 -37.56 -20.49
N GLY A 333 -19.08 -37.43 -21.26
CA GLY A 333 -19.05 -36.69 -22.53
C GLY A 333 -18.20 -35.43 -22.50
N GLU A 334 -17.67 -35.09 -21.32
CA GLU A 334 -16.73 -33.99 -21.09
C GLU A 334 -15.25 -34.45 -21.20
N GLY A 335 -14.36 -33.47 -21.29
CA GLY A 335 -12.92 -33.64 -21.13
C GLY A 335 -12.52 -33.77 -19.66
N ASP A 336 -11.23 -33.94 -19.39
CA ASP A 336 -10.71 -34.01 -18.03
C ASP A 336 -9.64 -32.93 -17.91
N PRO A 337 -10.00 -31.73 -17.37
CA PRO A 337 -9.10 -30.57 -17.27
C PRO A 337 -7.76 -30.82 -16.56
N ASN A 338 -7.64 -31.95 -15.87
CA ASN A 338 -6.45 -32.34 -15.12
C ASN A 338 -5.61 -33.40 -15.84
N LYS A 339 -5.93 -33.75 -17.09
CA LYS A 339 -5.34 -34.90 -17.76
C LYS A 339 -5.19 -34.73 -19.27
N LYS A 340 -3.95 -34.36 -19.62
CA LYS A 340 -3.52 -34.15 -21.01
C LYS A 340 -4.10 -35.15 -21.99
N GLN A 341 -4.89 -34.65 -22.92
CA GLN A 341 -5.36 -35.38 -24.08
C GLN A 341 -4.26 -35.45 -25.14
N ALA A 342 -4.17 -36.59 -25.81
CA ALA A 342 -3.27 -36.74 -26.94
C ALA A 342 -3.85 -36.01 -28.15
N VAL A 343 -3.44 -34.75 -28.38
CA VAL A 343 -3.75 -34.04 -29.62
C VAL A 343 -3.21 -34.88 -30.79
N ALA A 344 -4.13 -35.44 -31.59
CA ALA A 344 -3.74 -36.22 -32.75
C ALA A 344 -2.93 -35.32 -33.69
N LEU A 345 -1.62 -35.60 -33.84
CA LEU A 345 -0.77 -34.91 -34.80
C LEU A 345 -1.48 -34.90 -36.17
N PRO A 346 -1.53 -33.74 -36.86
CA PRO A 346 -2.15 -33.67 -38.17
C PRO A 346 -1.52 -34.74 -39.05
N PHE A 347 -2.36 -35.59 -39.64
CA PHE A 347 -1.94 -36.70 -40.48
C PHE A 347 -1.12 -36.14 -41.64
N ILE A 348 0.22 -36.17 -41.56
CA ILE A 348 1.09 -35.82 -42.68
C ILE A 348 1.04 -37.03 -43.61
N PRO A 349 0.42 -36.94 -44.80
CA PRO A 349 0.45 -38.04 -45.73
C PRO A 349 1.92 -38.23 -46.15
N LEU A 350 2.47 -39.40 -45.84
CA LEU A 350 3.80 -39.78 -46.28
C LEU A 350 3.78 -39.87 -47.82
N LEU A 351 4.19 -38.80 -48.49
CA LEU A 351 4.47 -38.82 -49.93
C LEU A 351 5.70 -39.72 -50.14
N LEU A 352 5.44 -41.01 -50.33
CA LEU A 352 6.39 -41.94 -50.93
C LEU A 352 6.70 -41.45 -52.34
N PHE A 353 7.83 -40.76 -52.49
CA PHE A 353 8.47 -40.62 -53.78
C PHE A 353 8.98 -42.01 -54.20
N GLY A 354 8.28 -42.63 -55.14
CA GLY A 354 8.76 -43.80 -55.86
C GLY A 354 9.86 -43.41 -56.85
N ASP A 355 10.91 -44.22 -56.85
CA ASP A 355 12.12 -44.33 -57.68
C ASP A 355 12.29 -43.45 -58.93
#